data_AF-A0AAW1ZDS4-F1
#
_entry.id   AF-A0AAW1ZDS4-F1
#
_cell.length_a   1.000
_cell.length_b   1.000
_cell.length_c   1.000
_cell.angle_alpha   90.00
_cell.angle_beta   90.00
_cell.angle_gamma   90.00
#
_symmetry.space_group_name_H-M   'P 1'
#
loop_
_entity.id
_entity.type
_entity.pdbx_description
1 polymer ?
#
loop_
_entity_poly.entity_id
_entity_poly.type
_entity_poly.pdbx_seq_one_letter_code
_entity_poly.pdbx_strand_id
1 'polypeptide(L)'
;LYGDGGLFDILTESDVYAEGTARQLLQGKQLARGVRSIKLASEALFRLFWQAMQSWLEKQGQCAMTEAQEQILRDVQHAFHGNDKATAQQLISEVETEFPEIQKRIQMFINEGVKQSATFGYWLMFLNGADLLLRILRSEREADFQLHLNCM
;
A
#
# COMPACT_ATOMS: atom_id res chain seq x y z
N LEU A 1 -17.50 -13.96 -13.93
CA LEU A 1 -17.02 -12.99 -12.93
C LEU A 1 -15.66 -13.48 -12.45
N TYR A 2 -14.60 -12.70 -12.67
CA TYR A 2 -13.23 -13.03 -12.25
C TYR A 2 -13.19 -13.20 -10.72
N GLY A 3 -13.03 -14.43 -10.24
CA GLY A 3 -13.05 -14.75 -8.80
C GLY A 3 -11.85 -14.19 -8.02
N ASP A 4 -10.82 -13.76 -8.74
CA ASP A 4 -9.55 -13.24 -8.23
C ASP A 4 -9.28 -11.78 -8.64
N GLY A 5 -10.26 -11.11 -9.26
CA GLY A 5 -10.13 -9.70 -9.65
C GLY A 5 -9.09 -9.41 -10.73
N GLY A 6 -8.66 -10.42 -11.49
CA GLY A 6 -7.57 -10.29 -12.48
C GLY A 6 -6.17 -10.40 -11.88
N LEU A 7 -6.06 -10.81 -10.61
CA LEU A 7 -4.76 -11.00 -9.97
C LEU A 7 -3.96 -12.14 -10.61
N PHE A 8 -4.61 -13.20 -11.12
CA PHE A 8 -3.96 -14.25 -11.90
C PHE A 8 -3.24 -13.64 -13.11
N ASP A 9 -3.96 -12.88 -13.93
CA ASP A 9 -3.43 -12.27 -15.14
C ASP A 9 -2.28 -11.32 -14.80
N ILE A 10 -2.44 -10.47 -13.78
CA ILE A 10 -1.37 -9.58 -13.29
C ILE A 10 -0.11 -10.38 -12.93
N LEU A 11 -0.24 -11.50 -12.21
CA LEU A 11 0.90 -12.29 -11.75
C LEU A 11 1.59 -13.08 -12.87
N THR A 12 0.81 -13.53 -13.87
CA THR A 12 1.34 -14.35 -14.97
C THR A 12 1.87 -13.49 -16.11
N GLU A 13 1.16 -12.43 -16.49
CA GLU A 13 1.56 -11.55 -17.61
C GLU A 13 2.74 -10.63 -17.24
N SER A 14 2.97 -10.40 -15.94
CA SER A 14 4.17 -9.69 -15.45
C SER A 14 5.39 -10.61 -15.28
N ASP A 15 5.31 -11.88 -15.65
CA ASP A 15 6.35 -12.90 -15.47
C ASP A 15 6.83 -13.09 -14.01
N VAL A 16 6.07 -12.61 -13.03
CA VAL A 16 6.37 -12.81 -11.60
C VAL A 16 6.19 -14.28 -11.23
N TYR A 17 5.17 -14.94 -11.76
CA TYR A 17 4.91 -16.36 -11.56
C TYR A 17 4.43 -17.06 -12.83
N ALA A 18 4.92 -18.29 -13.05
CA ALA A 18 4.33 -19.18 -14.05
C ALA A 18 2.88 -19.55 -13.65
N GLU A 19 2.01 -19.78 -14.65
CA GLU A 19 0.57 -20.05 -14.44
C GLU A 19 0.28 -21.11 -13.38
N GLY A 20 1.02 -22.23 -13.39
CA GLY A 20 0.82 -23.31 -12.43
C GLY A 20 1.06 -22.86 -10.98
N THR A 21 2.04 -21.98 -10.77
CA THR A 21 2.34 -21.41 -9.45
C THR A 21 1.28 -20.39 -9.05
N ALA A 22 0.86 -19.52 -9.98
CA ALA A 22 -0.20 -18.54 -9.77
C ALA A 22 -1.54 -19.20 -9.39
N ARG A 23 -1.92 -20.32 -10.02
CA ARG A 23 -3.12 -21.07 -9.62
C ARG A 23 -3.01 -21.65 -8.21
N GLN A 24 -1.86 -22.23 -7.87
CA GLN A 24 -1.66 -22.83 -6.55
C GLN A 24 -1.68 -21.79 -5.42
N LEU A 25 -1.07 -20.63 -5.62
CA LEU A 25 -1.05 -19.58 -4.61
C LEU A 25 -2.43 -18.93 -4.42
N LEU A 26 -3.18 -18.69 -5.50
CA LEU A 26 -4.54 -18.10 -5.42
C LEU A 26 -5.55 -19.07 -4.78
N GLN A 27 -5.29 -20.38 -4.86
CA GLN A 27 -6.05 -21.41 -4.14
C GLN A 27 -5.61 -21.56 -2.66
N GLY A 28 -4.68 -20.74 -2.16
CA GLY A 28 -4.18 -20.82 -0.79
C GLY A 28 -3.27 -22.02 -0.49
N LYS A 29 -2.87 -22.80 -1.50
CA LYS A 29 -2.04 -24.01 -1.31
C LYS A 29 -0.58 -23.69 -0.99
N GLN A 30 -0.17 -22.44 -1.20
CA GLN A 30 1.20 -21.97 -0.93
C GLN A 30 1.16 -20.64 -0.16
N LEU A 31 0.78 -20.68 1.11
CA LEU A 31 0.54 -19.49 1.94
C LEU A 31 1.69 -18.47 1.88
N ALA A 32 2.94 -18.90 2.09
CA ALA A 32 4.10 -17.99 2.07
C ALA A 32 4.29 -17.27 0.73
N ARG A 33 4.05 -17.98 -0.39
CA ARG A 33 4.11 -17.38 -1.73
C ARG A 33 2.88 -16.52 -2.01
N GLY A 34 1.70 -16.92 -1.53
CA GLY A 34 0.47 -16.13 -1.59
C GLY A 34 0.63 -14.78 -0.90
N VAL A 35 1.12 -14.77 0.35
CA VAL A 35 1.42 -13.54 1.10
C VAL A 35 2.42 -12.66 0.35
N ARG A 36 3.50 -13.24 -0.20
CA ARG A 36 4.47 -12.50 -1.01
C ARG A 36 3.83 -11.88 -2.26
N SER A 37 2.92 -12.59 -2.90
CA SER A 37 2.20 -12.11 -4.09
C SER A 37 1.27 -10.96 -3.75
N ILE A 38 0.49 -11.08 -2.67
CA ILE A 38 -0.39 -10.00 -2.17
C ILE A 38 0.43 -8.77 -1.83
N LYS A 39 1.56 -8.94 -1.13
CA LYS A 39 2.47 -7.83 -0.82
C LYS A 39 2.94 -7.12 -2.09
N LEU A 40 3.47 -7.87 -3.05
CA LEU A 40 3.97 -7.30 -4.31
C LEU A 40 2.86 -6.56 -5.09
N ALA A 41 1.68 -7.19 -5.22
CA ALA A 41 0.54 -6.58 -5.89
C ALA A 41 0.09 -5.30 -5.17
N SER A 42 0.02 -5.31 -3.83
CA SER A 42 -0.35 -4.13 -3.04
C SER A 42 0.67 -3.00 -3.19
N GLU A 43 1.96 -3.28 -3.23
CA GLU A 43 3.01 -2.28 -3.46
C GLU A 43 2.91 -1.67 -4.86
N ALA A 44 2.69 -2.50 -5.89
CA ALA A 44 2.50 -2.03 -7.26
C ALA A 44 1.24 -1.16 -7.40
N LEU A 45 0.12 -1.61 -6.83
CA LEU A 45 -1.15 -0.86 -6.83
C LEU A 45 -1.03 0.45 -6.06
N PHE A 46 -0.34 0.46 -4.92
CA PHE A 46 -0.14 1.69 -4.15
C PHE A 46 0.69 2.71 -4.93
N ARG A 47 1.72 2.27 -5.67
CA ARG A 47 2.50 3.16 -6.56
C ARG A 47 1.63 3.77 -7.66
N LEU A 48 0.79 2.95 -8.30
CA LEU A 48 -0.16 3.43 -9.32
C LEU A 48 -1.19 4.39 -8.73
N PHE A 49 -1.72 4.07 -7.55
CA PHE A 49 -2.64 4.93 -6.81
C PHE A 49 -2.00 6.29 -6.51
N TRP A 50 -0.77 6.29 -6.00
CA TRP A 50 -0.04 7.50 -5.68
C TRP A 50 0.21 8.37 -6.93
N GLN A 51 0.68 7.76 -8.02
CA GLN A 51 0.90 8.45 -9.30
C GLN A 51 -0.40 9.03 -9.86
N ALA A 52 -1.49 8.27 -9.82
CA ALA A 52 -2.80 8.73 -10.28
C ALA A 52 -3.31 9.92 -9.44
N MET A 53 -3.10 9.88 -8.12
CA MET A 53 -3.44 10.98 -7.22
C MET A 53 -2.60 12.23 -7.52
N GLN A 54 -1.29 12.08 -7.72
CA GLN A 54 -0.41 13.20 -8.10
C GLN A 54 -0.90 13.88 -9.37
N SER A 55 -1.14 13.11 -10.43
CA SER A 55 -1.66 13.65 -11.69
C SER A 55 -3.06 14.26 -11.56
N TRP A 56 -3.90 13.77 -10.64
CA TRP A 56 -5.21 14.34 -10.36
C TRP A 56 -5.13 15.68 -9.62
N LEU A 57 -4.20 15.83 -8.69
CA LEU A 57 -3.94 17.09 -7.98
C LEU A 57 -3.30 18.14 -8.90
N GLU A 58 -2.35 17.73 -9.73
CA GLU A 58 -1.67 18.63 -10.68
C GLU A 58 -2.66 19.29 -11.65
N LYS A 59 -3.67 18.54 -12.12
CA LYS A 59 -4.76 19.07 -12.96
C LYS A 59 -5.61 20.13 -12.26
N GLN A 60 -5.57 20.19 -10.93
CA GLN A 60 -6.27 21.18 -10.10
C GLN A 60 -5.32 22.32 -9.65
N GLY A 61 -4.08 22.36 -10.13
CA GLY A 61 -3.08 23.32 -9.69
C GLY A 61 -2.57 23.09 -8.26
N GLN A 62 -2.73 21.87 -7.75
CA GLN A 62 -2.26 21.46 -6.43
C GLN A 62 -1.11 20.45 -6.57
N CYS A 63 -0.22 20.39 -5.60
CA CYS A 63 0.79 19.34 -5.49
C CYS A 63 0.38 18.30 -4.44
N ALA A 64 0.79 17.04 -4.62
CA ALA A 64 0.58 16.02 -3.59
C ALA A 64 1.36 16.33 -2.32
N MET A 65 2.63 16.73 -2.49
CA MET A 65 3.55 17.10 -1.43
C MET A 65 4.35 18.34 -1.86
N THR A 66 4.81 19.11 -0.90
CA THR A 66 5.78 20.19 -1.14
C THR A 66 7.19 19.60 -1.25
N GLU A 67 8.11 20.34 -1.86
CA GLU A 67 9.52 19.94 -1.97
C GLU A 67 10.16 19.64 -0.60
N ALA A 68 9.82 20.44 0.42
CA ALA A 68 10.26 20.21 1.79
C ALA A 68 9.74 18.88 2.35
N GLN A 69 8.46 18.55 2.12
CA GLN A 69 7.88 17.29 2.57
C GLN A 69 8.49 16.07 1.84
N GLU A 70 8.78 16.20 0.54
CA GLU A 70 9.49 15.16 -0.21
C GLU A 70 10.91 14.96 0.32
N GLN A 71 11.60 16.03 0.71
CA GLN A 71 12.93 15.95 1.30
C GLN A 71 12.91 15.21 2.64
N ILE A 72 11.94 15.51 3.52
CA ILE A 72 11.79 14.80 4.80
C ILE A 72 11.59 13.29 4.56
N LEU A 73 10.76 12.90 3.59
CA LEU A 73 10.60 11.47 3.26
C LEU A 73 11.90 10.81 2.77
N ARG A 74 12.71 11.53 1.97
CA ARG A 74 14.03 11.03 1.54
C ARG A 74 14.96 10.89 2.72
N ASP A 75 14.94 11.84 3.65
CA ASP A 75 15.79 11.81 4.86
C ASP A 75 15.38 10.66 5.79
N VAL A 76 14.08 10.41 5.96
CA VAL A 76 13.55 9.24 6.67
C VAL A 76 14.06 7.95 6.02
N GLN A 77 13.96 7.84 4.68
CA GLN A 77 14.46 6.67 3.95
C GLN A 77 15.97 6.50 4.14
N HIS A 78 16.75 7.58 4.11
CA HIS A 78 18.19 7.53 4.36
C HIS A 78 18.51 7.08 5.78
N ALA A 79 17.82 7.59 6.80
CA ALA A 79 17.99 7.19 8.19
C ALA A 79 17.67 5.69 8.40
N PHE A 80 16.60 5.19 7.77
CA PHE A 80 16.27 3.75 7.79
C PHE A 80 17.38 2.89 7.15
N HIS A 81 17.89 3.26 5.98
CA HIS A 81 18.99 2.53 5.33
C HIS A 81 20.30 2.62 6.13
N GLY A 82 20.53 3.73 6.83
CA GLY A 82 21.67 3.94 7.72
C GLY A 82 21.54 3.27 9.09
N ASN A 83 20.43 2.60 9.39
CA ASN A 83 20.11 2.05 10.72
C ASN A 83 20.12 3.12 11.85
N ASP A 84 19.91 4.39 11.50
CA ASP A 84 19.87 5.50 12.45
C ASP A 84 18.46 5.70 13.00
N LYS A 85 18.15 4.96 14.07
CA LYS A 85 16.84 4.96 14.70
C LYS A 85 16.45 6.31 15.31
N ALA A 86 17.41 7.06 15.85
CA ALA A 86 17.15 8.32 16.53
C ALA A 86 16.71 9.39 15.52
N THR A 87 17.47 9.52 14.43
CA THR A 87 17.13 10.43 13.33
C THR A 87 15.82 10.01 12.65
N ALA A 88 15.60 8.70 12.43
CA ALA A 88 14.33 8.23 11.87
C ALA A 88 13.12 8.58 12.75
N GLN A 89 13.22 8.42 14.08
CA GLN A 89 12.14 8.76 15.01
C GLN A 89 11.84 10.26 15.02
N GLN A 90 12.88 11.11 15.03
CA GLN A 90 12.70 12.55 14.96
C GLN A 90 12.00 12.97 13.66
N LEU A 91 12.50 12.50 12.51
CA LEU A 91 11.91 12.85 11.22
C LEU A 91 10.49 12.32 11.05
N ILE A 92 10.16 11.15 11.61
CA ILE A 92 8.79 10.64 11.63
C ILE A 92 7.86 11.59 12.39
N SER A 93 8.29 12.13 13.53
CA SER A 93 7.47 13.10 14.28
C SER A 93 7.23 14.41 13.51
N GLU A 94 8.17 14.82 12.66
CA GLU A 94 8.01 15.97 11.76
C GLU A 94 7.05 15.66 10.60
N VAL A 95 7.01 14.40 10.13
CA VAL A 95 6.01 13.95 9.14
C VAL A 95 4.61 13.86 9.77
N GLU A 96 4.51 13.46 11.04
CA GLU A 96 3.23 13.30 11.75
C GLU A 96 2.45 14.62 11.82
N THR A 97 3.11 15.77 11.94
CA THR A 97 2.44 17.08 11.95
C THR A 97 1.80 17.44 10.60
N GLU A 98 2.36 16.94 9.50
CA GLU A 98 1.91 17.20 8.12
C GLU A 98 0.91 16.16 7.61
N PHE A 99 0.81 15.03 8.31
CA PHE A 99 -0.05 13.89 7.97
C PHE A 99 -1.53 14.26 7.75
N PRO A 100 -2.16 15.16 8.52
CA PRO A 100 -3.58 15.47 8.35
C PRO A 100 -3.93 16.06 6.97
N GLU A 101 -3.07 16.91 6.41
CA GLU A 101 -3.34 17.55 5.12
C GLU A 101 -3.13 16.57 3.95
N ILE A 102 -2.10 15.72 4.04
CA ILE A 102 -1.88 14.63 3.07
C ILE A 102 -3.05 13.64 3.12
N GLN A 103 -3.50 13.26 4.33
CA GLN A 103 -4.64 12.37 4.53
C GLN A 103 -5.92 12.97 3.95
N LYS A 104 -6.14 14.28 4.10
CA LYS A 104 -7.28 14.97 3.49
C LYS A 104 -7.25 14.89 1.96
N ARG A 105 -6.09 15.10 1.33
CA ARG A 105 -5.93 14.99 -0.13
C ARG A 105 -6.19 13.58 -0.63
N ILE A 106 -5.65 12.57 0.08
CA ILE A 106 -5.91 11.16 -0.19
C ILE A 106 -7.42 10.87 -0.12
N GLN A 107 -8.10 11.35 0.93
CA GLN A 107 -9.54 11.11 1.09
C GLN A 107 -10.36 11.79 -0.01
N MET A 108 -9.99 13.00 -0.43
CA MET A 108 -10.63 13.68 -1.56
C MET A 108 -10.51 12.86 -2.84
N PHE A 109 -9.30 12.36 -3.14
CA PHE A 109 -9.06 11.53 -4.31
C PHE A 109 -9.83 10.20 -4.25
N ILE A 110 -9.86 9.53 -3.10
CA ILE A 110 -10.64 8.30 -2.88
C ILE A 110 -12.13 8.55 -3.12
N ASN A 111 -12.67 9.61 -2.53
CA ASN A 111 -14.10 9.94 -2.64
C ASN A 111 -14.51 10.20 -4.08
N GLU A 112 -13.62 10.78 -4.88
CA GLU A 112 -13.87 11.00 -6.30
C GLU A 112 -13.71 9.70 -7.11
N GLY A 113 -12.64 8.95 -6.88
CA GLY A 113 -12.36 7.70 -7.60
C GLY A 113 -13.44 6.63 -7.40
N VAL A 114 -13.96 6.47 -6.18
CA VAL A 114 -15.03 5.50 -5.87
C VAL A 114 -16.35 5.87 -6.55
N LYS A 115 -16.66 7.16 -6.71
CA LYS A 115 -17.87 7.59 -7.46
C LYS A 115 -17.76 7.29 -8.95
N GLN A 116 -16.55 7.36 -9.50
CA GLN A 116 -16.32 7.21 -10.94
C GLN A 116 -16.13 5.76 -11.38
N SER A 117 -15.62 4.88 -10.51
CA SER A 117 -15.25 3.51 -10.90
C SER A 117 -15.43 2.50 -9.78
N ALA A 118 -16.28 1.50 -10.02
CA ALA A 118 -16.41 0.34 -9.14
C ALA A 118 -15.09 -0.46 -9.05
N THR A 119 -14.31 -0.50 -10.14
CA THR A 119 -12.99 -1.14 -10.17
C THR A 119 -12.00 -0.42 -9.26
N PHE A 120 -12.05 0.91 -9.18
CA PHE A 120 -11.24 1.68 -8.24
C PHE A 120 -11.59 1.31 -6.79
N GLY A 121 -12.90 1.26 -6.47
CA GLY A 121 -13.37 0.82 -5.15
C GLY A 121 -12.92 -0.60 -4.80
N TYR A 122 -12.98 -1.52 -5.76
CA TYR A 122 -12.50 -2.89 -5.59
C TYR A 122 -11.02 -2.95 -5.22
N TRP A 123 -10.14 -2.26 -5.96
CA TRP A 123 -8.70 -2.28 -5.68
C TRP A 123 -8.34 -1.55 -4.38
N LEU A 124 -9.13 -0.55 -3.98
CA LEU A 124 -8.97 0.06 -2.65
C LEU A 124 -9.32 -0.92 -1.53
N MET A 125 -10.39 -1.70 -1.69
CA MET A 125 -10.70 -2.78 -0.74
C MET A 125 -9.61 -3.85 -0.70
N PHE A 126 -9.03 -4.19 -1.86
CA PHE A 126 -7.87 -5.10 -1.93
C PHE A 126 -6.67 -4.55 -1.14
N LEU A 127 -6.32 -3.27 -1.30
CA LEU A 127 -5.24 -2.63 -0.55
C LEU A 127 -5.47 -2.69 0.97
N ASN A 128 -6.70 -2.37 1.41
CA ASN A 128 -7.07 -2.46 2.83
C ASN A 128 -6.98 -3.91 3.35
N GLY A 129 -7.44 -4.89 2.56
CA GLY A 129 -7.35 -6.30 2.92
C GLY A 129 -5.91 -6.80 2.97
N ALA A 130 -5.06 -6.35 2.06
CA ALA A 130 -3.63 -6.66 2.06
C ALA A 130 -2.92 -6.10 3.29
N ASP A 131 -3.17 -4.82 3.64
CA ASP A 131 -2.63 -4.20 4.86
C ASP A 131 -3.07 -4.95 6.11
N LEU A 132 -4.38 -5.25 6.23
CA LEU A 132 -4.92 -6.02 7.34
C LEU A 132 -4.24 -7.38 7.49
N LEU A 133 -4.15 -8.15 6.40
CA LEU A 133 -3.49 -9.46 6.40
C LEU A 133 -2.03 -9.36 6.87
N LEU A 134 -1.29 -8.37 6.38
CA LEU A 134 0.12 -8.18 6.73
C LEU A 134 0.29 -7.81 8.21
N ARG A 135 -0.61 -6.99 8.77
CA ARG A 135 -0.60 -6.65 10.21
C ARG A 135 -0.94 -7.84 11.10
N ILE A 136 -1.90 -8.68 10.70
CA ILE A 136 -2.23 -9.92 11.41
C ILE A 136 -1.00 -10.84 11.44
N LEU A 137 -0.39 -11.10 10.28
CA LEU A 137 0.81 -11.95 10.19
C LEU A 137 1.98 -11.41 11.02
N ARG A 138 2.12 -10.08 11.07
CA ARG A 138 3.13 -9.43 11.93
C ARG A 138 2.81 -9.65 13.41
N SER A 139 1.56 -9.43 13.82
CA SER A 139 1.12 -9.60 15.21
C SER A 139 1.35 -11.02 15.72
N GLU A 140 1.06 -12.03 14.90
CA GLU A 140 1.27 -13.44 15.22
C GLU A 140 2.76 -13.75 15.38
N ARG A 141 3.59 -13.24 14.46
CA ARG A 141 5.04 -13.43 14.50
C ARG A 141 5.68 -12.76 15.72
N GLU A 142 5.16 -11.61 16.13
CA GLU A 142 5.68 -10.81 17.26
C GLU A 142 5.01 -11.19 18.60
N ALA A 143 4.03 -12.10 18.60
CA ALA A 143 3.18 -12.43 19.74
C ALA A 143 2.54 -11.18 20.40
N ASP A 144 2.26 -10.15 19.61
CA ASP A 144 1.68 -8.88 20.07
C ASP A 144 0.15 -8.95 20.00
N PHE A 145 -0.47 -9.25 21.14
CA PHE A 145 -1.92 -9.35 21.27
C PHE A 145 -2.64 -8.02 21.05
N GLN A 146 -2.03 -6.89 21.41
CA GLN A 146 -2.65 -5.57 21.20
C GLN A 146 -2.69 -5.23 19.72
N LEU A 147 -1.60 -5.48 19.00
CA LEU A 147 -1.58 -5.33 17.55
C LEU A 147 -2.61 -6.24 16.87
N HIS A 148 -2.75 -7.48 17.34
CA HIS A 148 -3.73 -8.44 16.82
C HIS A 148 -5.17 -7.93 16.99
N LEU A 149 -5.52 -7.44 18.17
CA LEU A 149 -6.85 -6.89 18.45
C LEU A 149 -7.16 -5.63 17.62
N ASN A 150 -6.16 -4.77 17.41
CA ASN A 150 -6.33 -3.55 16.60
C ASN A 150 -6.52 -3.84 15.09
N CYS A 151 -6.32 -5.09 14.68
CA CYS A 151 -6.59 -5.54 13.31
C CYS A 151 -8.02 -6.10 13.14
N MET A 152 -8.70 -6.51 14.22
CA MET A 152 -10.06 -7.06 14.17
C MET A 152 -11.13 -5.98 14.25
#